data_AF-A0A9D7A7L3-F1
#
_entry.id   AF-A0A9D7A7L3-F1
#
_cell.length_a   1.000
_cell.length_b   1.000
_cell.length_c   1.000
_cell.angle_alpha   90.00
_cell.angle_beta   90.00
_cell.angle_gamma   90.00
#
_symmetry.space_group_name_H-M   'P 1'
#
loop_
_entity.id
_entity.type
_entity.pdbx_description
1 polymer ?
#
loop_
_entity_poly.entity_id
_entity_poly.type
_entity_poly.pdbx_seq_one_letter_code
_entity_poly.pdbx_strand_id
1 'polypeptide(L)' 'ESALFIQQGKGILIVGDALIGKPPGAVAMLPPEKYADAAKAKEGLKRLLKYNFDTLLVGDGASILTGAKPVIERFLHA' A
#
# COMPACT_ATOMS: atom_id res chain seq x y z
N GLU A 1 10.10 4.79 5.05
CA GLU A 1 8.70 4.95 4.62
C GLU A 1 7.72 5.23 5.75
N SER A 2 6.92 6.29 5.55
CA SER A 2 5.81 6.70 6.40
C SER A 2 4.47 6.38 5.74
N ALA A 3 3.43 6.14 6.54
CA ALA A 3 2.05 6.01 6.08
C ALA A 3 1.15 6.80 7.03
N LEU A 4 0.09 7.40 6.51
CA LEU A 4 -0.90 8.12 7.29
C LEU A 4 -2.25 7.40 7.16
N PHE A 5 -2.85 7.06 8.29
CA PHE A 5 -4.21 6.54 8.33
C PHE A 5 -5.16 7.63 8.81
N ILE A 6 -6.21 7.88 8.03
CA ILE A 6 -7.27 8.84 8.35
C ILE A 6 -8.56 8.04 8.58
N GLN A 7 -9.09 8.13 9.80
CA GLN A 7 -10.34 7.48 10.19
C GLN A 7 -11.55 8.32 9.75
N GLN A 8 -11.75 8.43 8.43
CA GLN A 8 -12.89 9.11 7.82
C GLN A 8 -13.61 8.16 6.86
N GLY A 9 -14.94 8.14 6.89
CA GLY A 9 -15.74 7.20 6.10
C GLY A 9 -15.37 5.75 6.43
N LYS A 10 -15.05 4.95 5.40
CA LYS A 10 -14.57 3.56 5.55
C LYS A 10 -13.06 3.45 5.80
N GLY A 11 -12.38 4.58 6.06
CA GLY A 11 -10.95 4.66 6.32
C GLY A 11 -10.13 4.88 5.06
N ILE A 12 -9.19 5.82 5.15
CA ILE A 12 -8.29 6.21 4.06
C ILE A 12 -6.86 5.96 4.52
N LEU A 13 -6.11 5.16 3.76
CA LEU A 13 -4.68 4.97 3.95
C LEU A 13 -3.92 5.75 2.89
N ILE A 14 -2.98 6.59 3.31
CA ILE A 14 -2.09 7.34 2.42
C ILE A 14 -0.68 6.79 2.59
N VAL A 15 -0.07 6.39 1.47
CA VAL A 15 1.28 5.84 1.43
C VAL A 15 2.13 6.62 0.43
N GLY A 16 3.40 6.84 0.78
CA GLY A 16 4.40 7.31 -0.17
C GLY A 16 4.92 6.15 -1.03
N ASP A 17 6.21 6.14 -1.30
CA ASP A 17 6.91 5.19 -2.18
C ASP A 17 6.95 3.73 -1.67
N ALA A 18 6.34 3.48 -0.51
CA ALA A 18 6.19 2.13 0.04
C ALA A 18 5.36 1.22 -0.88
N LEU A 19 4.35 1.80 -1.55
CA LEU A 19 3.53 1.17 -2.57
C LEU A 19 3.17 2.18 -3.66
N ILE A 20 3.21 1.74 -4.91
CA ILE A 20 2.75 2.50 -6.06
C ILE A 20 1.55 1.81 -6.71
N GLY A 21 0.67 2.57 -7.34
CA GLY A 21 -0.51 2.05 -8.03
C GLY A 21 -0.20 1.63 -9.46
N LYS A 22 0.13 0.35 -9.69
CA LYS A 22 0.56 -0.14 -11.01
C LYS A 22 0.31 -1.65 -11.18
N PRO A 23 -0.48 -2.09 -12.19
CA PRO A 23 -1.44 -1.31 -13.00
C PRO A 23 -2.62 -0.79 -12.16
N PRO A 24 -3.54 0.04 -12.72
CA PRO A 24 -4.75 0.46 -12.01
C PRO A 24 -5.52 -0.73 -11.40
N GLY A 25 -5.91 -0.61 -10.12
CA GLY A 25 -6.56 -1.68 -9.36
C GLY A 25 -5.59 -2.68 -8.70
N ALA A 26 -4.28 -2.52 -8.88
CA ALA A 26 -3.24 -3.30 -8.23
C ALA A 26 -2.18 -2.39 -7.61
N VAL A 27 -1.29 -2.98 -6.82
CA VAL A 27 -0.15 -2.29 -6.21
C VAL A 27 1.15 -3.01 -6.53
N ALA A 28 2.24 -2.26 -6.52
CA ALA A 28 3.60 -2.76 -6.63
C ALA A 28 4.51 -2.03 -5.63
N MET A 29 5.65 -2.64 -5.32
CA MET A 29 6.77 -1.93 -4.71
C MET A 29 7.62 -1.29 -5.82
N LEU A 30 8.51 -0.38 -5.44
CA LEU A 30 9.56 0.08 -6.33
C LEU A 30 10.49 -1.09 -6.74
N PRO A 31 11.34 -0.90 -7.76
CA PRO A 31 12.34 -1.90 -8.11
C PRO A 31 13.23 -2.29 -6.91
N PRO A 32 13.58 -3.59 -6.72
CA PRO A 32 14.31 -4.08 -5.55
C PRO A 32 15.62 -3.34 -5.25
N GLU A 33 16.32 -2.87 -6.28
CA GLU A 33 17.58 -2.13 -6.20
C GLU A 33 17.46 -0.76 -5.48
N LYS A 34 16.23 -0.25 -5.31
CA LYS A 34 15.97 0.96 -4.52
C LYS A 34 15.89 0.70 -3.01
N TYR A 35 15.91 -0.56 -2.58
CA TYR A 35 15.83 -0.95 -1.17
C TYR A 35 17.16 -1.53 -0.69
N ALA A 36 17.52 -1.21 0.55
CA ALA A 36 18.60 -1.93 1.24
C ALA A 36 18.24 -3.41 1.46
N ASP A 37 16.97 -3.70 1.72
CA ASP A 37 16.41 -5.05 1.82
C ASP A 37 14.92 -5.01 1.42
N ALA A 38 14.62 -5.45 0.20
CA ALA A 38 13.27 -5.44 -0.35
C ALA A 38 12.33 -6.42 0.39
N ALA A 39 12.85 -7.54 0.89
CA ALA A 39 12.04 -8.54 1.61
C ALA A 39 11.61 -8.00 2.97
N LYS A 40 12.54 -7.39 3.71
CA LYS A 40 12.24 -6.72 4.99
C LYS A 40 11.29 -5.53 4.80
N ALA A 41 11.44 -4.78 3.70
CA ALA A 41 10.51 -3.72 3.35
C ALA A 41 9.09 -4.28 3.10
N LYS A 42 8.95 -5.37 2.33
CA LYS A 42 7.67 -6.05 2.10
C LYS A 42 7.06 -6.58 3.40
N GLU A 43 7.86 -7.16 4.29
CA GLU A 43 7.39 -7.62 5.60
C GLU A 43 6.86 -6.46 6.45
N GLY A 44 7.57 -5.32 6.43
CA GLY A 44 7.14 -4.11 7.13
C GLY A 44 5.79 -3.58 6.67
N LEU A 45 5.40 -3.78 5.41
CA LEU A 45 4.10 -3.37 4.87
C LEU A 45 2.93 -4.14 5.47
N LYS A 46 3.13 -5.36 6.00
CA LYS A 46 2.05 -6.12 6.66
C LYS A 46 1.45 -5.39 7.85
N ARG A 47 2.18 -4.47 8.47
CA ARG A 47 1.65 -3.61 9.55
C ARG A 47 0.47 -2.73 9.11
N LEU A 48 0.37 -2.42 7.81
CA LEU A 48 -0.72 -1.63 7.26
C LEU A 48 -2.06 -2.37 7.36
N LEU A 49 -2.06 -3.71 7.29
CA LEU A 49 -3.28 -4.53 7.38
C LEU A 49 -3.97 -4.45 8.74
N LYS A 50 -3.30 -3.91 9.77
CA LYS A 50 -3.89 -3.64 11.09
C LYS A 50 -4.94 -2.52 11.06
N TYR A 51 -4.86 -1.61 10.10
CA TYR A 51 -5.82 -0.51 9.97
C TYR A 51 -7.06 -0.96 9.19
N ASN A 52 -8.22 -0.38 9.50
CA ASN A 52 -9.45 -0.60 8.76
C ASN A 52 -9.60 0.51 7.72
N PHE A 53 -9.20 0.25 6.48
CA PHE A 53 -9.27 1.18 5.37
C PHE A 53 -9.90 0.52 4.14
N ASP A 54 -10.58 1.32 3.35
CA ASP A 54 -11.19 0.93 2.07
C ASP A 54 -10.54 1.66 0.89
N THR A 55 -10.02 2.86 1.16
CA THR A 55 -9.31 3.70 0.18
C THR A 55 -7.80 3.65 0.43
N LEU A 56 -7.02 3.55 -0.65
CA LEU A 56 -5.58 3.71 -0.68
C LEU A 56 -5.20 4.85 -1.63
N LEU A 57 -4.58 5.89 -1.09
CA LEU A 57 -3.98 6.98 -1.86
C LEU A 57 -2.47 6.76 -1.93
N VAL A 58 -1.93 6.75 -3.14
CA VAL A 58 -0.50 6.54 -3.44
C VAL A 58 0.08 7.82 -4.03
N GLY A 59 1.38 8.05 -3.77
CA GLY A 59 2.12 9.18 -4.36
C GLY A 59 2.43 9.01 -5.85
N ASP A 60 2.52 7.77 -6.34
CA ASP A 60 2.80 7.44 -7.74
C ASP A 60 1.82 6.37 -8.26
N GLY A 61 1.35 6.57 -9.49
CA GLY A 61 0.40 5.70 -10.17
C GLY A 61 -1.06 5.92 -9.77
N ALA A 62 -1.87 4.87 -9.88
CA ALA A 62 -3.31 4.94 -9.70
C ALA A 62 -3.73 4.56 -8.27
N SER A 63 -4.38 5.51 -7.57
CA SER A 63 -5.01 5.25 -6.26
C SER A 63 -6.20 4.30 -6.37
N ILE A 64 -6.49 3.58 -5.28
CA ILE A 64 -7.63 2.65 -5.20
C ILE A 64 -8.66 3.27 -4.25
N LEU A 65 -9.79 3.71 -4.80
CA LEU A 65 -10.78 4.47 -4.03
C LEU A 65 -11.69 3.59 -3.17
N THR A 66 -11.84 2.31 -3.54
CA THR A 66 -12.69 1.34 -2.83
C THR A 66 -12.08 -0.05 -2.92
N GLY A 67 -12.19 -0.86 -1.87
CA GLY A 67 -11.70 -2.24 -1.84
C GLY A 67 -10.18 -2.38 -1.80
N ALA A 68 -9.46 -1.38 -1.29
CA ALA A 68 -8.00 -1.38 -1.32
C ALA A 68 -7.35 -2.44 -0.42
N LYS A 69 -7.93 -2.75 0.74
CA LYS A 69 -7.34 -3.67 1.72
C LYS A 69 -7.15 -5.10 1.18
N PRO A 70 -8.14 -5.73 0.53
CA PRO A 70 -7.95 -7.03 -0.14
C PRO A 70 -6.86 -7.02 -1.23
N VAL A 71 -6.67 -5.89 -1.91
CA VAL A 71 -5.62 -5.75 -2.95
C VAL A 71 -4.23 -5.79 -2.31
N ILE A 72 -4.02 -5.02 -1.23
CA ILE A 72 -2.75 -5.03 -0.49
C ILE A 72 -2.51 -6.41 0.12
N GLU A 73 -3.52 -7.02 0.73
CA GLU A 73 -3.40 -8.36 1.32
C GLU A 73 -2.93 -9.37 0.27
N ARG A 74 -3.58 -9.42 -0.89
CA ARG A 74 -3.17 -10.30 -1.99
C ARG A 74 -1.73 -10.05 -2.44
N PHE A 75 -1.31 -8.79 -2.56
CA PHE A 75 0.06 -8.45 -2.94
C PHE A 75 1.11 -8.91 -1.92
N LEU A 76 0.79 -8.82 -0.63
CA LEU A 76 1.71 -9.21 0.45
C LEU A 76 1.81 -10.73 0.65
N HIS A 77 0.78 -11.47 0.23
CA HIS A 77 0.74 -12.94 0.28
C HIS A 77 1.16 -13.65 -1.01
N ALA A 78 1.26 -12.92 -2.13
CA ALA A 78 1.87 -13.39 -3.38
C ALA A 78 3.40 -13.39 -3.28
#